data_AF-A0A162Y5N1-F1
#
_entry.id   AF-A0A162Y5N1-F1
#
_cell.length_a   1.000
_cell.length_b   1.000
_cell.length_c   1.000
_cell.angle_alpha   90.00
_cell.angle_beta   90.00
_cell.angle_gamma   90.00
#
_symmetry.space_group_name_H-M   'P 1'
#
loop_
_entity.id
_entity.type
_entity.pdbx_description
1 polymer ?
#
loop_
_entity_poly.entity_id
_entity_poly.type
_entity_poly.pdbx_seq_one_letter_code
_entity_poly.pdbx_strand_id
1 'polypeptide(L)'
;MCKGHYECLLEFYRHAYDSHNLFGHYSNCESNQIFVNNRIEKMKWISLLGQEYSSGSYFRAYYLENNSEDKASFPGCILYLFQHLITINETVITHTFAFVEWYSSYSLGSYQPMLNEGIEL
;
A
#
# COMPACT_ATOMS: atom_id res chain seq x y z
N MET A 1 -12.14 -9.87 1.85
CA MET A 1 -10.68 -9.99 1.87
C MET A 1 -10.36 -11.37 2.43
N CYS A 2 -9.53 -12.16 1.78
CA CYS A 2 -9.14 -13.47 2.31
C CYS A 2 -8.03 -13.31 3.37
N LYS A 3 -7.73 -14.40 4.09
CA LYS A 3 -6.72 -14.41 5.15
C LYS A 3 -5.34 -13.94 4.65
N GLY A 4 -4.87 -14.46 3.51
CA GLY A 4 -3.56 -14.09 2.96
C GLY A 4 -3.44 -12.60 2.64
N HIS A 5 -4.50 -11.98 2.07
CA HIS A 5 -4.48 -10.53 1.83
C HIS A 5 -4.38 -9.73 3.13
N TYR A 6 -5.05 -10.18 4.20
CA TYR A 6 -4.98 -9.53 5.51
C TYR A 6 -3.57 -9.63 6.12
N GLU A 7 -2.91 -10.76 5.96
CA GLU A 7 -1.52 -10.96 6.39
C GLU A 7 -0.56 -10.02 5.63
N CYS A 8 -0.67 -9.93 4.30
CA CYS A 8 0.11 -8.96 3.52
C CYS A 8 -0.12 -7.51 3.95
N LEU A 9 -1.38 -7.15 4.24
CA LEU A 9 -1.71 -5.81 4.73
C LEU A 9 -1.04 -5.53 6.08
N LEU A 10 -1.08 -6.50 6.99
CA LEU A 10 -0.44 -6.42 8.29
C LEU A 10 1.08 -6.25 8.17
N GLU A 11 1.73 -6.99 7.28
CA GLU A 11 3.16 -6.87 7.03
C GLU A 11 3.53 -5.52 6.43
N PHE A 12 2.76 -5.01 5.46
CA PHE A 12 2.95 -3.65 4.94
C PHE A 12 2.99 -2.63 6.07
N TYR A 13 2.06 -2.71 7.01
CA TYR A 13 2.02 -1.81 8.15
C TYR A 13 3.27 -1.91 9.04
N ARG A 14 3.81 -3.13 9.23
CA ARG A 14 5.05 -3.35 10.02
C ARG A 14 6.22 -2.62 9.39
N HIS A 15 6.36 -2.73 8.07
CA HIS A 15 7.45 -2.12 7.32
C HIS A 15 7.29 -0.60 7.17
N ALA A 16 6.09 -0.13 6.84
CA ALA A 16 5.85 1.27 6.49
C ALA A 16 5.97 2.23 7.69
N TYR A 17 5.66 1.76 8.90
CA TYR A 17 5.61 2.61 10.10
C TYR A 17 6.61 2.22 11.19
N ASP A 18 7.53 1.29 10.90
CA ASP A 18 8.57 0.77 11.82
C ASP A 18 8.03 0.49 13.24
N SER A 19 6.78 0.06 13.32
CA SER A 19 6.06 -0.05 14.58
C SER A 19 6.05 -1.52 15.00
N HIS A 20 7.02 -1.90 15.81
CA HIS A 20 7.00 -3.20 16.49
C HIS A 20 5.73 -3.34 17.39
N ASN A 21 5.08 -2.21 17.74
CA ASN A 21 3.83 -2.10 18.50
C ASN A 21 2.66 -1.51 17.68
N LEU A 22 2.47 -1.98 16.44
CA LEU A 22 1.46 -1.53 15.47
C LEU A 22 0.04 -1.29 15.98
N PHE A 23 -0.42 -2.10 16.93
CA PHE A 23 -1.76 -2.01 17.49
C PHE A 23 -1.65 -1.67 18.96
N GLY A 24 -1.13 -0.47 19.22
CA GLY A 24 -1.25 0.14 20.52
C GLY A 24 -2.74 0.25 20.86
N HIS A 25 -3.22 -0.67 21.70
CA HIS A 25 -4.42 -0.42 22.49
C HIS A 25 -4.20 0.94 23.18
N TYR A 26 -5.06 1.91 22.88
CA TYR A 26 -5.35 3.26 23.42
C TYR A 26 -4.51 3.92 24.56
N SER A 27 -3.58 3.26 25.21
CA SER A 27 -2.82 3.73 26.36
C SER A 27 -1.45 4.27 25.94
N ASN A 28 -1.29 5.59 26.03
CA ASN A 28 -0.05 6.38 25.88
C ASN A 28 0.52 6.50 24.46
N CYS A 29 -0.10 7.34 23.62
CA CYS A 29 0.64 8.05 22.58
C CYS A 29 1.37 9.21 23.25
N GLU A 30 2.67 9.09 23.50
CA GLU A 30 3.49 10.24 23.89
C GLU A 30 3.65 11.20 22.71
N SER A 31 3.94 12.48 22.97
CA SER A 31 4.22 13.46 21.92
C SER A 31 5.42 12.98 21.07
N ASN A 32 5.27 12.96 19.74
CA ASN A 32 6.23 12.51 18.72
C ASN A 32 6.17 11.03 18.28
N GLN A 33 5.09 10.30 18.56
CA GLN A 33 4.91 8.94 18.04
C GLN A 33 3.96 8.89 16.83
N ILE A 34 4.21 7.95 15.92
CA ILE A 34 3.27 7.58 14.84
C ILE A 34 2.23 6.65 15.45
N PHE A 35 0.98 7.09 15.46
CA PHE A 35 -0.15 6.26 15.87
C PHE A 35 -0.97 5.85 14.65
N VAL A 36 -1.06 4.53 14.44
CA VAL A 36 -1.92 3.93 13.41
C VAL A 36 -3.17 3.40 14.11
N ASN A 37 -4.32 4.00 13.82
CA ASN A 37 -5.59 3.48 14.31
C ASN A 37 -5.84 2.07 13.73
N ASN A 38 -6.33 1.15 14.56
CA ASN A 38 -6.68 -0.21 14.12
C ASN A 38 -7.94 -0.26 13.23
N ARG A 39 -8.63 0.88 13.05
CA ARG A 39 -9.75 1.03 12.14
C ARG A 39 -9.26 1.36 10.73
N ILE A 40 -9.42 0.39 9.84
CA ILE A 40 -9.19 0.54 8.40
C ILE A 40 -10.56 0.58 7.70
N GLU A 41 -10.77 1.59 6.88
CA GLU A 41 -12.01 1.76 6.14
C GLU A 41 -11.80 1.38 4.69
N LYS A 42 -12.63 0.46 4.18
CA LYS A 42 -12.64 0.12 2.76
C LYS A 42 -13.41 1.19 1.98
N MET A 43 -12.76 1.78 0.99
CA MET A 43 -13.37 2.77 0.10
C MET A 43 -14.06 2.11 -1.09
N LYS A 44 -15.09 2.78 -1.62
CA LYS A 44 -15.81 2.33 -2.83
C LYS A 44 -15.05 2.71 -4.10
N TRP A 45 -14.52 3.93 -4.15
CA TRP A 45 -13.80 4.47 -5.29
C TRP A 45 -12.87 5.61 -4.84
N ILE A 46 -11.94 6.00 -5.70
CA ILE A 46 -11.04 7.15 -5.55
C ILE A 46 -10.96 7.89 -6.89
N SER A 47 -10.92 9.22 -6.84
CA SER A 47 -10.64 10.05 -8.02
C SER A 47 -9.19 10.50 -7.98
N LEU A 48 -8.42 10.12 -9.00
CA LEU A 48 -7.02 10.50 -9.17
C LEU A 48 -6.90 11.22 -10.51
N LEU A 49 -6.53 12.50 -10.47
CA LEU A 49 -6.32 13.35 -11.65
C LEU A 49 -7.53 13.38 -12.61
N GLY A 50 -8.75 13.31 -12.07
CA GLY A 50 -9.98 13.32 -12.85
C GLY A 50 -10.41 11.94 -13.37
N GLN A 51 -9.68 10.86 -13.05
CA GLN A 51 -10.06 9.49 -13.36
C GLN A 51 -10.52 8.77 -12.10
N GLU A 52 -11.68 8.11 -12.19
CA GLU A 52 -12.23 7.31 -11.10
C GLU A 52 -11.73 5.87 -11.15
N TYR A 53 -11.32 5.36 -10.00
CA TYR A 53 -10.84 4.00 -9.80
C TYR A 53 -11.62 3.34 -8.67
N SER A 54 -11.88 2.04 -8.81
CA SER A 54 -12.58 1.22 -7.82
C SER A 54 -11.99 -0.20 -7.79
N SER A 55 -12.49 -1.07 -6.91
CA SER A 55 -12.16 -2.50 -6.98
C SER A 55 -12.50 -3.07 -8.36
N GLY A 56 -11.53 -3.71 -9.01
CA GLY A 56 -11.62 -4.23 -10.37
C GLY A 56 -11.13 -3.24 -11.45
N SER A 57 -10.81 -2.00 -11.08
CA SER A 57 -10.23 -1.05 -12.03
C SER A 57 -8.79 -1.43 -12.37
N TYR A 58 -8.47 -1.36 -13.65
CA TYR A 58 -7.12 -1.55 -14.18
C TYR A 58 -6.34 -0.23 -14.11
N PHE A 59 -5.05 -0.32 -13.83
CA PHE A 59 -4.18 0.84 -13.75
C PHE A 59 -2.79 0.52 -14.32
N ARG A 60 -2.01 1.59 -14.53
CA ARG A 60 -0.57 1.50 -14.77
C ARG A 60 0.13 2.42 -13.79
N ALA A 61 1.18 1.92 -13.14
CA ALA A 61 2.01 2.72 -12.24
C ALA A 61 3.47 2.70 -12.70
N TYR A 62 4.17 3.79 -12.46
CA TYR A 62 5.61 3.88 -12.66
C TYR A 62 6.31 3.56 -11.34
N TYR A 63 7.35 2.75 -11.39
CA TYR A 63 8.24 2.58 -10.25
C TYR A 63 9.19 3.78 -10.19
N LEU A 64 9.30 4.43 -9.04
CA LEU A 64 10.17 5.61 -8.87
C LEU A 64 11.60 5.23 -8.43
N GLU A 65 11.86 3.96 -8.14
CA GLU A 65 13.18 3.54 -7.70
C GLU A 65 14.10 3.29 -8.91
N ASN A 66 15.02 4.23 -9.05
CA ASN A 66 16.19 4.32 -9.93
C ASN A 66 16.13 5.52 -10.86
N ASN A 67 17.23 6.27 -10.86
CA ASN A 67 17.57 7.33 -11.81
C ASN A 67 17.74 6.81 -13.26
N SER A 68 17.11 5.70 -13.63
CA SER A 68 17.12 5.17 -14.99
C SER A 68 16.06 5.89 -15.81
N GLU A 69 16.48 6.39 -16.97
CA GLU A 69 15.64 7.11 -17.93
C GLU A 69 14.47 6.25 -18.46
N ASP A 70 14.54 4.92 -18.29
CA ASP A 70 13.48 3.97 -18.63
C ASP A 70 12.53 3.71 -17.46
N LYS A 71 11.53 4.60 -17.32
CA LYS A 71 10.41 4.38 -16.40
C LYS A 71 9.46 3.33 -16.99
N ALA A 72 9.73 2.06 -16.75
CA ALA A 72 8.80 0.99 -17.08
C ALA A 72 7.47 1.22 -16.33
N SER A 73 6.34 1.17 -17.06
CA SER A 73 5.01 1.21 -16.47
C SER A 73 4.54 -0.21 -16.20
N PHE A 74 4.13 -0.49 -14.97
CA PHE A 74 3.64 -1.80 -14.55
C PHE A 74 2.12 -1.81 -14.54
N PRO A 75 1.46 -2.69 -15.31
CA PRO A 75 0.02 -2.82 -15.27
C PRO A 75 -0.43 -3.67 -14.08
N GLY A 76 -1.59 -3.33 -13.53
CA GLY A 76 -2.22 -4.10 -12.47
C GLY A 76 -3.72 -3.86 -12.37
N CYS A 77 -4.33 -4.55 -11.41
CA CYS A 77 -5.74 -4.41 -11.05
C CYS A 77 -5.87 -4.05 -9.56
N ILE A 78 -6.75 -3.11 -9.26
CA ILE A 78 -7.05 -2.73 -7.87
C ILE A 78 -7.97 -3.78 -7.27
N LEU A 79 -7.51 -4.49 -6.25
CA LEU A 79 -8.35 -5.41 -5.49
C LEU A 79 -9.17 -4.65 -4.44
N TYR A 80 -8.52 -3.75 -3.71
CA TYR A 80 -9.14 -2.99 -2.63
C TYR A 80 -8.56 -1.58 -2.54
N LEU A 81 -9.43 -0.64 -2.18
CA LEU A 81 -9.04 0.71 -1.75
C LEU A 81 -9.32 0.84 -0.27
N PHE A 82 -8.37 1.40 0.45
CA PHE A 82 -8.47 1.57 1.89
C PHE A 82 -8.00 2.96 2.29
N GLN A 83 -8.61 3.47 3.35
CA GLN A 83 -8.15 4.64 4.07
C GLN A 83 -8.08 4.37 5.55
N HIS A 84 -7.18 5.05 6.23
CA HIS A 84 -7.16 5.12 7.68
C HIS A 84 -6.51 6.42 8.14
N LEU A 85 -6.79 6.77 9.39
CA LEU A 85 -6.23 7.94 10.03
C LEU A 85 -4.92 7.56 10.72
N ILE A 86 -3.92 8.39 10.51
CA ILE A 86 -2.62 8.31 11.17
C ILE A 86 -2.40 9.62 11.90
N THR A 87 -1.97 9.54 13.15
CA THR A 87 -1.53 10.72 13.89
C THR A 87 -0.01 10.76 13.90
N ILE A 88 0.57 11.85 13.39
CA ILE A 88 2.01 12.11 13.40
C ILE A 88 2.21 13.46 14.07
N ASN A 89 2.95 13.49 15.18
CA ASN A 89 3.22 14.73 15.94
C ASN A 89 1.95 15.57 16.16
N GLU A 90 0.89 14.94 16.68
CA GLU A 90 -0.43 15.54 16.94
C GLU A 90 -1.23 15.98 15.69
N THR A 91 -0.67 15.80 14.49
CA THR A 91 -1.38 16.06 13.23
C THR A 91 -2.04 14.78 12.73
N VAL A 92 -3.35 14.86 12.47
CA VAL A 92 -4.11 13.75 11.88
C VAL A 92 -4.04 13.85 10.35
N ILE A 93 -3.55 12.78 9.72
CA ILE A 93 -3.40 12.65 8.27
C ILE A 93 -4.21 11.44 7.82
N THR A 94 -4.92 11.58 6.70
CA THR A 94 -5.59 10.46 6.04
C THR A 94 -4.63 9.80 5.06
N HIS A 95 -4.24 8.57 5.33
CA HIS A 95 -3.52 7.74 4.38
C HIS A 95 -4.50 6.93 3.55
N THR A 96 -4.34 6.99 2.22
CA THR A 96 -5.12 6.18 1.27
C THR A 96 -4.17 5.27 0.52
N PHE A 97 -4.52 3.99 0.43
CA PHE A 97 -3.70 2.99 -0.24
C PHE A 97 -4.57 2.03 -1.05
N ALA A 98 -3.97 1.48 -2.11
CA ALA A 98 -4.57 0.47 -2.94
C ALA A 98 -3.84 -0.85 -2.74
N PHE A 99 -4.59 -1.91 -2.45
CA PHE A 99 -4.08 -3.27 -2.55
C PHE A 99 -4.33 -3.75 -3.97
N VAL A 100 -3.27 -4.15 -4.66
CA VAL A 100 -3.28 -4.38 -6.10
C VAL A 100 -2.73 -5.76 -6.45
N GLU A 101 -3.24 -6.31 -7.53
CA GLU A 101 -2.66 -7.45 -8.22
C GLU A 101 -1.85 -6.93 -9.41
N TRP A 102 -0.55 -7.21 -9.41
CA TRP A 102 0.31 -6.88 -10.53
C TRP A 102 0.23 -7.96 -11.58
N TYR A 103 0.12 -7.56 -12.85
CA TYR A 103 0.32 -8.52 -13.92
C TYR A 103 1.80 -8.65 -14.18
N SER A 104 2.24 -9.87 -14.48
CA SER A 104 3.53 -10.09 -15.12
C SER A 104 3.56 -9.15 -16.33
N SER A 105 4.40 -8.12 -16.26
CA SER A 105 4.67 -7.29 -17.41
C SER A 105 5.02 -8.23 -18.56
N TYR A 106 4.58 -7.91 -19.78
CA TYR A 106 5.13 -8.55 -20.96
C TYR A 106 6.62 -8.16 -21.05
N SER A 107 7.47 -8.73 -20.20
CA SER A 107 8.90 -8.59 -20.25
C SER A 107 9.41 -9.68 -21.19
N LEU A 108 9.46 -9.36 -22.49
CA LEU A 108 10.66 -9.75 -23.21
C LEU A 108 11.82 -8.99 -22.55
N GLY A 109 12.45 -9.61 -21.55
CA GLY A 109 13.85 -9.32 -21.20
C GLY A 109 14.18 -8.32 -20.09
N SER A 110 13.23 -7.76 -19.34
CA SER A 110 13.56 -6.85 -18.22
C SER A 110 12.91 -7.28 -16.91
N TYR A 111 13.78 -7.80 -16.04
CA TYR A 111 13.59 -8.23 -14.67
C TYR A 111 12.59 -7.38 -13.88
N GLN A 112 11.65 -8.03 -13.19
CA GLN A 112 11.05 -7.45 -11.98
C GLN A 112 12.16 -7.31 -10.93
N PRO A 113 12.46 -6.11 -10.42
CA PRO A 113 13.26 -5.99 -9.22
C PRO A 113 12.35 -6.36 -8.06
N MET A 114 12.31 -7.66 -7.71
CA MET A 114 11.93 -8.22 -6.40
C MET A 114 11.84 -9.76 -6.42
N LEU A 115 12.48 -10.44 -7.38
CA LEU A 115 12.49 -11.91 -7.43
C LEU A 115 13.38 -12.58 -6.35
N ASN A 116 14.01 -11.82 -5.44
CA ASN A 116 15.01 -12.33 -4.49
C ASN A 116 14.64 -12.21 -3.00
N GLU A 117 13.41 -11.86 -2.62
CA GLU A 117 13.01 -11.82 -1.20
C GLU A 117 11.99 -12.90 -0.79
N GLY A 118 12.04 -14.09 -1.42
CA GLY A 118 11.64 -15.33 -0.76
C GLY A 118 10.22 -15.40 -0.17
N ILE A 119 9.24 -14.70 -0.73
CA ILE A 119 7.84 -14.89 -0.37
C ILE A 119 7.21 -15.83 -1.40
N GLU A 120 7.15 -17.12 -1.06
CA GLU A 120 6.36 -18.13 -1.75
C GLU A 120 4.88 -17.99 -1.39
N LEU A 121 4.00 -18.07 -2.40
CA LEU A 121 2.61 -18.51 -2.25
C LEU A 121 2.45 -19.85 -2.97
#